data_AF-A0A7C0Y4A8-F1
#
_entry.id   AF-A0A7C0Y4A8-F1
#
_cell.length_a   1.000
_cell.length_b   1.000
_cell.length_c   1.000
_cell.angle_alpha   90.00
_cell.angle_beta   90.00
_cell.angle_gamma   90.00
#
_symmetry.space_group_name_H-M   'P 1'
#
loop_
_entity.id
_entity.type
_entity.pdbx_description
1 polymer ?
#
loop_
_entity_poly.entity_id
_entity_poly.type
_entity_poly.pdbx_seq_one_letter_code
_entity_poly.pdbx_strand_id
1 'polypeptide(L)'
;MLQIREIQTREYENVKYNEVIKAVIFSLQDEGFTITQASSELGLVTAIKDIEEVNKWTRFWVGAQGSYQTIRRLEANVTIKEIGEKIKVRISLVAKGISNTGGVLWSRPIQDAESYQKLFFHIDKALFLEKEKI
;
A
#
# COMPACT_ATOMS: atom_id res chain seq x y z
N MET A 1 16.26 1.32 -14.58
CA MET A 1 14.79 1.13 -14.55
C MET A 1 14.34 -0.33 -14.33
N LEU A 2 15.23 -1.29 -14.04
CA LEU A 2 14.87 -2.69 -13.73
C LEU A 2 14.74 -2.98 -12.22
N GLN A 3 15.64 -2.44 -11.38
CA GLN A 3 15.69 -2.72 -9.93
C GLN A 3 14.38 -2.44 -9.17
N ILE A 4 13.63 -1.39 -9.54
CA ILE A 4 12.40 -1.01 -8.84
C ILE A 4 11.28 -2.02 -9.07
N ARG A 5 11.26 -2.71 -10.21
CA ARG A 5 10.23 -3.71 -10.49
C ARG A 5 10.44 -5.00 -9.69
N GLU A 6 11.69 -5.33 -9.41
CA GLU A 6 12.07 -6.49 -8.59
C GLU A 6 11.62 -6.28 -7.15
N ILE A 7 11.87 -5.11 -6.56
CA ILE A 7 11.43 -4.82 -5.18
C ILE A 7 9.90 -4.69 -5.04
N GLN A 8 9.19 -4.39 -6.13
CA GLN A 8 7.72 -4.26 -6.14
C GLN A 8 6.99 -5.59 -6.22
N THR A 9 7.71 -6.68 -6.48
CA THR A 9 7.10 -7.94 -6.89
C THR A 9 7.67 -9.11 -6.11
N ARG A 10 6.80 -9.98 -5.60
CA ARG A 10 7.15 -11.26 -4.98
C ARG A 10 6.35 -12.38 -5.62
N GLU A 11 6.97 -13.54 -5.68
CA GLU A 11 6.35 -14.78 -6.14
C GLU A 11 6.32 -15.77 -4.98
N TYR A 12 5.18 -16.43 -4.82
CA TYR A 12 4.92 -17.39 -3.77
C TYR A 12 4.58 -18.74 -4.39
N GLU A 13 5.14 -19.79 -3.80
CA GLU A 13 4.92 -21.19 -4.18
C GLU A 13 4.22 -21.94 -3.05
N ASN A 14 3.44 -22.96 -3.39
CA ASN A 14 2.76 -23.83 -2.42
C ASN A 14 1.86 -23.05 -1.44
N VAL A 15 1.09 -22.08 -1.94
CA VAL A 15 0.09 -21.31 -1.18
C VAL A 15 -1.18 -21.21 -2.00
N LYS A 16 -2.35 -21.14 -1.35
CA LYS A 16 -3.60 -20.97 -2.09
C LYS A 16 -3.83 -19.49 -2.40
N TYR A 17 -4.48 -19.22 -3.51
CA TYR A 17 -4.79 -17.87 -3.97
C TYR A 17 -5.53 -17.03 -2.91
N ASN A 18 -6.52 -17.63 -2.24
CA ASN A 18 -7.29 -16.97 -1.19
C ASN A 18 -6.46 -16.66 0.07
N GLU A 19 -5.47 -17.50 0.39
CA GLU A 19 -4.56 -17.30 1.54
C GLU A 19 -3.66 -16.09 1.27
N VAL A 20 -3.15 -15.96 0.04
CA VAL A 20 -2.36 -14.80 -0.39
C VAL A 20 -3.16 -13.50 -0.34
N ILE A 21 -4.42 -13.49 -0.82
CA ILE A 21 -5.27 -12.30 -0.72
C ILE A 21 -5.47 -11.88 0.74
N LYS A 22 -5.80 -12.84 1.62
CA LYS A 22 -5.99 -12.57 3.05
C LYS A 22 -4.71 -12.01 3.68
N ALA A 23 -3.57 -12.64 3.42
CA ALA A 23 -2.29 -12.19 3.92
C ALA A 23 -1.96 -10.76 3.47
N VAL A 24 -2.23 -10.41 2.21
CA VAL A 24 -2.08 -9.04 1.69
C VAL A 24 -2.99 -8.06 2.43
N ILE A 25 -4.26 -8.39 2.61
CA ILE A 25 -5.23 -7.53 3.30
C ILE A 25 -4.78 -7.29 4.76
N PHE A 26 -4.42 -8.35 5.49
CA PHE A 26 -3.95 -8.22 6.86
C PHE A 26 -2.66 -7.42 6.95
N SER A 27 -1.71 -7.62 6.03
CA SER A 27 -0.46 -6.85 6.02
C SER A 27 -0.68 -5.36 5.76
N LEU A 28 -1.62 -5.02 4.87
CA LEU A 28 -1.99 -3.62 4.64
C LEU A 28 -2.65 -3.01 5.89
N GLN A 29 -3.52 -3.76 6.57
CA GLN A 29 -4.17 -3.31 7.80
C GLN A 29 -3.19 -3.14 8.96
N ASP A 30 -2.23 -4.06 9.12
CA ASP A 30 -1.17 -3.99 10.14
C ASP A 30 -0.30 -2.74 9.95
N GLU A 31 -0.03 -2.36 8.70
CA GLU A 31 0.68 -1.13 8.36
C GLU A 31 -0.19 0.13 8.52
N GLY A 32 -1.46 -0.01 8.93
CA GLY A 32 -2.39 1.08 9.17
C GLY A 32 -3.02 1.65 7.89
N PHE A 33 -3.08 0.86 6.81
CA PHE A 33 -3.88 1.20 5.65
C PHE A 33 -5.33 0.76 5.83
N THR A 34 -6.25 1.60 5.38
CA THR A 34 -7.67 1.30 5.25
C THR A 34 -7.94 0.72 3.86
N ILE A 35 -8.49 -0.49 3.80
CA ILE A 35 -8.86 -1.14 2.53
C ILE A 35 -10.01 -0.35 1.88
N THR A 36 -9.82 0.09 0.64
CA THR A 36 -10.84 0.81 -0.13
C THR A 36 -11.54 -0.08 -1.13
N GLN A 37 -10.82 -1.01 -1.73
CA GLN A 37 -11.35 -1.96 -2.70
C GLN A 37 -10.61 -3.29 -2.58
N ALA A 38 -11.36 -4.38 -2.57
CA ALA A 38 -10.81 -5.72 -2.66
C ALA A 38 -11.68 -6.54 -3.62
N SER A 39 -11.08 -7.03 -4.71
CA SER A 39 -11.70 -7.95 -5.65
C SER A 39 -10.86 -9.21 -5.69
N SER A 40 -11.39 -10.28 -5.12
CA SER A 40 -10.75 -11.60 -5.16
C SER A 40 -10.68 -12.13 -6.59
N GLU A 41 -11.74 -11.97 -7.38
CA GLU A 41 -11.79 -12.44 -8.77
C GLU A 41 -10.71 -11.78 -9.66
N LEU A 42 -10.49 -10.47 -9.48
CA LEU A 42 -9.49 -9.73 -10.25
C LEU A 42 -8.10 -9.72 -9.61
N GLY A 43 -7.97 -10.26 -8.40
CA GLY A 43 -6.75 -10.19 -7.60
C GLY A 43 -6.30 -8.78 -7.29
N LEU A 44 -7.24 -7.85 -7.11
CA LEU A 44 -6.94 -6.44 -6.90
C LEU A 44 -7.29 -6.04 -5.46
N VAL A 45 -6.31 -5.50 -4.74
CA VAL A 45 -6.53 -4.89 -3.43
C VAL A 45 -5.96 -3.48 -3.45
N THR A 46 -6.81 -2.50 -3.18
CA THR A 46 -6.42 -1.10 -3.02
C THR A 46 -6.66 -0.67 -1.59
N ALA A 47 -5.72 0.07 -1.02
CA ALA A 47 -5.81 0.59 0.33
C ALA A 47 -5.21 1.99 0.43
N ILE A 48 -5.70 2.79 1.36
CA ILE A 48 -5.24 4.16 1.61
C ILE A 48 -4.82 4.34 3.07
N LYS A 49 -3.77 5.11 3.30
CA LYS A 49 -3.35 5.56 4.62
C LYS A 49 -3.20 7.07 4.60
N ASP A 50 -4.08 7.76 5.29
CA ASP A 50 -4.04 9.22 5.40
C ASP A 50 -3.26 9.61 6.65
N ILE A 51 -2.26 10.46 6.45
CA ILE A 51 -1.44 11.01 7.52
C ILE A 51 -1.73 12.51 7.55
N GLU A 52 -2.30 13.00 8.65
CA GLU A 52 -2.49 14.44 8.83
C GLU A 52 -1.13 15.12 8.99
N GLU A 53 -0.78 15.97 8.02
CA GLU A 53 0.43 16.80 8.06
C GLU A 53 0.01 18.26 8.23
N VAL A 54 -0.69 18.55 9.32
CA VAL A 54 -1.09 19.93 9.60
C VAL A 54 0.00 20.63 10.41
N ASN A 55 0.87 21.35 9.72
CA ASN A 55 1.83 22.21 10.38
C ASN A 55 1.07 23.40 11.03
N LYS A 56 1.04 23.48 12.36
CA LYS A 56 0.42 24.60 13.10
C LYS A 56 1.01 25.95 12.68
N TRP A 57 2.30 25.98 12.36
CA TRP A 57 3.00 27.15 11.84
C TRP A 57 2.49 27.54 10.43
N THR A 58 2.40 26.60 9.49
CA THR A 58 1.85 26.87 8.15
C THR A 58 0.41 27.37 8.22
N ARG A 59 -0.43 26.78 9.09
CA ARG A 59 -1.81 27.23 9.33
C ARG A 59 -1.86 28.68 9.84
N PHE A 60 -0.87 29.10 10.63
CA PHE A 60 -0.76 30.44 11.20
C PHE A 60 -0.28 31.49 10.18
N TRP A 61 0.70 31.16 9.33
CA TRP A 61 1.29 32.11 8.38
C TRP A 61 0.49 32.29 7.08
N VAL A 62 -0.22 31.24 6.65
CA VAL A 62 -0.92 31.23 5.35
C VAL A 62 -2.30 31.90 5.43
N GLY A 63 -2.83 32.13 6.64
CA GLY A 63 -4.17 32.68 6.85
C GLY A 63 -5.28 31.78 6.29
N ALA A 64 -6.54 32.10 6.55
CA ALA A 64 -7.70 31.31 6.13
C ALA A 64 -7.92 31.21 4.60
N GLN A 65 -7.00 31.73 3.77
CA GLN A 65 -7.17 31.87 2.31
C GLN A 65 -6.13 31.13 1.44
N GLY A 66 -5.01 30.63 1.98
CA GLY A 66 -4.04 29.89 1.16
C GLY A 66 -4.24 28.38 1.17
N SER A 67 -4.01 27.75 0.02
CA SER A 67 -4.01 26.28 -0.12
C SER A 67 -2.70 25.72 0.43
N TYR A 68 -2.77 24.97 1.54
CA TYR A 68 -1.62 24.27 2.13
C TYR A 68 -1.89 22.77 2.22
N GLN A 69 -0.82 21.96 2.17
CA GLN A 69 -0.91 20.52 2.37
C GLN A 69 -1.43 20.24 3.78
N THR A 70 -2.53 19.50 3.87
CA THR A 70 -3.15 19.14 5.15
C THR A 70 -3.06 17.64 5.40
N ILE A 71 -3.08 16.83 4.34
CA ILE A 71 -3.07 15.37 4.43
C ILE A 71 -2.04 14.83 3.44
N ARG A 72 -1.20 13.92 3.90
CA ARG A 72 -0.38 13.06 3.05
C ARG A 72 -1.06 11.70 2.94
N ARG A 73 -1.63 11.41 1.78
CA ARG A 73 -2.29 10.15 1.46
C ARG A 73 -1.29 9.18 0.83
N LEU A 74 -1.11 8.02 1.44
CA LEU A 74 -0.39 6.90 0.85
C LEU A 74 -1.41 5.94 0.25
N GLU A 75 -1.30 5.66 -1.03
CA GLU A 75 -2.18 4.74 -1.75
C GLU A 75 -1.39 3.49 -2.14
N ALA A 76 -1.82 2.35 -1.65
CA ALA A 76 -1.26 1.05 -1.96
C ALA A 76 -2.19 0.29 -2.91
N ASN A 77 -1.66 -0.08 -4.08
CA ASN A 77 -2.35 -0.90 -5.06
C ASN A 77 -1.60 -2.22 -5.19
N VAL A 78 -2.29 -3.32 -4.89
CA VAL A 78 -1.74 -4.67 -4.92
C VAL A 78 -2.48 -5.49 -5.96
N THR A 79 -1.73 -6.13 -6.84
CA THR A 79 -2.24 -7.03 -7.86
C THR A 79 -1.69 -8.43 -7.64
N ILE A 80 -2.56 -9.42 -7.62
CA ILE A 80 -2.29 -10.82 -7.32
C ILE A 80 -2.69 -11.63 -8.54
N LYS A 81 -1.73 -12.33 -9.14
CA LYS A 81 -1.94 -13.14 -10.35
C LYS A 81 -1.43 -14.55 -10.13
N GLU A 82 -2.22 -15.53 -10.52
CA GLU A 82 -1.80 -16.93 -10.59
C GLU A 82 -1.09 -17.17 -11.93
N ILE A 83 0.11 -17.73 -11.88
CA ILE A 83 0.95 -18.07 -13.02
C ILE A 83 1.40 -19.52 -12.84
N GLY A 84 0.62 -20.45 -13.39
CA GLY A 84 0.85 -21.89 -13.19
C GLY A 84 0.69 -22.24 -11.71
N GLU A 85 1.72 -22.83 -11.11
CA GLU A 85 1.74 -23.20 -9.69
C GLU A 85 2.20 -22.06 -8.75
N LYS A 86 2.54 -20.89 -9.32
CA LYS A 86 3.06 -19.74 -8.55
C LYS A 86 2.04 -18.63 -8.49
N ILE A 87 1.98 -17.94 -7.35
CA ILE A 87 1.18 -16.71 -7.20
C ILE A 87 2.12 -15.52 -7.14
N LYS A 88 1.94 -14.60 -8.08
CA LYS A 88 2.70 -13.37 -8.21
C LYS A 88 1.94 -12.22 -7.58
N VAL A 89 2.53 -11.60 -6.57
CA VAL A 89 2.02 -10.41 -5.90
C VAL A 89 2.87 -9.22 -6.31
N ARG A 90 2.21 -8.17 -6.82
CA ARG A 90 2.85 -6.91 -7.19
C ARG A 90 2.22 -5.77 -6.40
N ILE A 91 3.05 -4.98 -5.74
CA ILE A 91 2.66 -3.83 -4.94
C ILE A 91 3.12 -2.55 -5.64
N SER A 92 2.25 -1.55 -5.69
CA SER A 92 2.54 -0.20 -6.16
C SER A 92 2.10 0.80 -5.11
N LEU A 93 3.03 1.61 -4.63
CA LEU A 93 2.79 2.64 -3.61
C LEU A 93 2.87 4.03 -4.25
N VAL A 94 1.89 4.88 -3.98
CA VAL A 94 1.84 6.25 -4.47
C VAL A 94 1.53 7.18 -3.31
N ALA A 95 2.39 8.18 -3.09
CA ALA A 95 2.14 9.24 -2.14
C ALA A 95 1.46 10.42 -2.85
N LYS A 96 0.41 10.97 -2.23
CA LYS A 96 -0.33 12.14 -2.70
C LYS A 96 -0.40 13.17 -1.58
N GLY A 97 -0.05 14.42 -1.89
CA GLY A 97 -0.29 15.56 -1.01
C GLY A 97 -1.69 16.11 -1.29
N ILE A 98 -2.56 16.14 -0.29
CA ILE A 98 -3.92 16.68 -0.38
C ILE A 98 -3.95 18.04 0.32
N SER A 99 -4.49 19.06 -0.33
CA SER A 99 -4.69 20.39 0.22
C SER A 99 -5.87 20.44 1.19
N ASN A 100 -5.95 21.49 2.00
CA ASN A 100 -7.11 21.83 2.83
C ASN A 100 -8.44 21.98 2.06
N THR A 101 -8.39 22.17 0.74
CA THR A 101 -9.57 22.23 -0.15
C THR A 101 -9.90 20.90 -0.84
N GLY A 102 -9.15 19.83 -0.53
CA GLY A 102 -9.32 18.49 -1.12
C GLY A 102 -8.62 18.32 -2.47
N GLY A 103 -7.89 19.32 -2.96
CA GLY A 103 -7.12 19.25 -4.19
C GLY A 103 -5.84 18.41 -4.04
N VAL A 104 -5.44 17.69 -5.09
CA VAL A 104 -4.14 16.99 -5.12
C VAL A 104 -3.05 17.99 -5.46
N LEU A 105 -2.17 18.29 -4.51
CA LEU A 105 -1.02 19.18 -4.67
C LEU A 105 0.13 18.52 -5.44
N TRP A 106 0.38 17.25 -5.15
CA TRP A 106 1.38 16.44 -5.83
C TRP A 106 1.05 14.96 -5.71
N SER A 107 1.57 14.17 -6.63
CA SER A 107 1.48 12.71 -6.64
C SER A 107 2.84 12.15 -7.07
N ARG A 108 3.43 11.27 -6.25
CA ARG A 108 4.74 10.67 -6.53
C ARG A 108 4.73 9.18 -6.19
N PRO A 109 5.21 8.31 -7.09
CA PRO A 109 5.39 6.90 -6.75
C PRO A 109 6.47 6.76 -5.68
N ILE A 110 6.22 5.94 -4.68
CA ILE A 110 7.20 5.59 -3.67
C ILE A 110 8.08 4.49 -4.26
N GLN A 111 9.37 4.75 -4.35
CA GLN A 111 10.37 3.81 -4.86
C GLN A 111 11.34 3.36 -3.75
N ASP A 112 10.99 3.67 -2.51
CA ASP A 112 11.77 3.31 -1.34
C ASP A 112 11.66 1.82 -1.06
N ALA A 113 12.81 1.13 -1.03
CA ALA A 113 12.87 -0.30 -0.83
C ALA A 113 12.39 -0.72 0.57
N GLU A 114 12.61 0.11 1.59
CA GLU A 114 12.22 -0.19 2.97
C GLU A 114 10.70 -0.35 3.09
N SER A 115 9.95 0.55 2.45
CA SER A 115 8.48 0.51 2.41
C SER A 115 7.94 -0.79 1.81
N TYR A 116 8.54 -1.27 0.72
CA TYR A 116 8.16 -2.54 0.09
C TYR A 116 8.58 -3.76 0.92
N GLN A 117 9.80 -3.72 1.47
CA GLN A 117 10.34 -4.80 2.30
C GLN A 117 9.48 -5.03 3.55
N LYS A 118 9.01 -3.97 4.21
CA LYS A 118 8.10 -4.08 5.37
C LYS A 118 6.80 -4.78 4.98
N LEU A 119 6.13 -4.33 3.91
CA LEU A 119 4.90 -4.96 3.44
C LEU A 119 5.09 -6.44 3.11
N PHE A 120 6.16 -6.79 2.40
CA PHE A 120 6.44 -8.20 2.09
C PHE A 120 6.80 -9.02 3.32
N PHE A 121 7.52 -8.46 4.29
CA PHE A 121 7.80 -9.13 5.56
C PHE A 121 6.51 -9.46 6.32
N HIS A 122 5.54 -8.54 6.36
CA HIS A 122 4.23 -8.80 6.96
C HIS A 122 3.44 -9.86 6.20
N ILE A 123 3.49 -9.86 4.85
CA ILE A 123 2.82 -10.87 4.02
C ILE A 123 3.45 -12.25 4.26
N ASP A 124 4.78 -12.35 4.26
CA ASP A 124 5.52 -13.58 4.53
C ASP A 124 5.14 -14.15 5.90
N LYS A 125 5.09 -13.29 6.92
CA LYS A 125 4.69 -13.67 8.28
C LYS A 125 3.24 -14.15 8.33
N ALA A 126 2.31 -13.46 7.67
CA ALA A 126 0.90 -13.84 7.64
C ALA A 126 0.69 -15.20 6.94
N LEU A 127 1.38 -15.42 5.81
CA LEU A 127 1.36 -16.69 5.09
C LEU A 127 1.99 -17.83 5.90
N PHE A 128 3.09 -17.55 6.60
CA PHE A 128 3.73 -18.53 7.47
C PHE A 128 2.81 -18.95 8.62
N LEU A 129 2.13 -18.00 9.26
CA LEU A 129 1.16 -18.28 10.32
C LEU A 129 -0.06 -19.07 9.80
N GLU A 130 -0.52 -18.84 8.57
CA GLU A 130 -1.57 -19.68 7.97
C GLU A 130 -1.08 -21.11 7.67
N LYS A 131 0.21 -21.30 7.33
CA LYS A 131 0.80 -22.63 7.14
C LYS A 131 1.00 -23.40 8.45
N GLU A 132 1.33 -22.71 9.54
CA GLU A 132 1.52 -23.32 10.87
C GLU A 132 0.21 -23.58 11.63
N LYS A 133 -0.90 -22.99 11.19
CA LYS A 133 -2.22 -23.28 11.76
C LYS A 133 -2.66 -24.71 11.42
N ILE A 134 -2.41 -25.60 12.37
CA ILE A 134 -3.34 -26.68 12.79
C ILE A 134 -4.74 -26.08 12.98
#